data_AF-A0A6M0RL33-F1
#
_entry.id   AF-A0A6M0RL33-F1
#
_cell.length_a   1.000
_cell.length_b   1.000
_cell.length_c   1.000
_cell.angle_alpha   90.00
_cell.angle_beta   90.00
_cell.angle_gamma   90.00
#
_symmetry.space_group_name_H-M   'P 1'
#
loop_
_entity.id
_entity.type
_entity.pdbx_description
1 polymer ?
#
loop_
_entity_poly.entity_id
_entity_poly.type
_entity_poly.pdbx_seq_one_letter_code
_entity_poly.pdbx_strand_id
1 'polypeptide(L)'
;MIGRLVISLGLLGSICITSAATAAGLAVVDSATLGTHRNLPWSEPVQINDPFEGSFVGVFDRHSFSDRFLNTTARIEVQSLWSRDFIRVLSIIRDRDCLSGSFRVSSDLSCSEFSNARNIIQLFIKVDGDVFQIDGQNNVFSVSDELAQALQNAPETTLDIRLVTDSGEAIDSKIGEDTVKAWKTVYATDLAQPF
;
A
#
# COMPACT_ATOMS: atom_id res chain seq x y z
N MET A 1 13.74 -33.49 66.41
CA MET A 1 13.38 -32.11 66.04
C MET A 1 13.88 -31.87 64.62
N ILE A 2 12.95 -31.60 63.71
CA ILE A 2 13.12 -31.51 62.26
C ILE A 2 13.40 -30.04 61.91
N GLY A 3 14.50 -29.76 61.22
CA GLY A 3 14.76 -28.46 60.59
C GLY A 3 14.66 -28.60 59.08
N ARG A 4 13.54 -28.15 58.50
CA ARG A 4 13.35 -28.01 57.05
C ARG A 4 14.03 -26.72 56.57
N LEU A 5 14.93 -26.83 55.59
CA LEU A 5 15.40 -25.69 54.81
C LEU A 5 14.73 -25.78 53.43
N VAL A 6 13.87 -24.82 53.11
CA VAL A 6 13.26 -24.64 51.79
C VAL A 6 14.06 -23.52 51.11
N ILE A 7 14.74 -23.83 50.00
CA ILE A 7 15.34 -22.81 49.13
C ILE A 7 14.53 -22.78 47.84
N SER A 8 13.80 -21.68 47.67
CA SER A 8 13.14 -21.28 46.44
C SER A 8 14.14 -20.58 45.50
N LEU A 9 14.41 -21.16 44.34
CA LEU A 9 14.91 -20.47 43.13
C LEU A 9 13.84 -20.79 42.07
N GLY A 10 13.15 -19.85 41.42
CA GLY A 10 13.58 -18.56 40.89
C GLY A 10 13.29 -18.61 39.39
N LEU A 11 12.23 -17.90 38.96
CA LEU A 11 11.69 -17.83 37.60
C LEU A 11 12.78 -17.72 36.51
N LEU A 12 12.80 -18.65 35.55
CA LEU A 12 13.44 -18.43 34.25
C LEU A 12 12.37 -17.86 33.32
N GLY A 13 12.36 -16.54 33.18
CA GLY A 13 11.64 -15.86 32.11
C GLY A 13 12.34 -16.13 30.79
N SER A 14 11.80 -17.02 29.97
CA SER A 14 12.18 -17.13 28.57
C SER A 14 11.75 -15.87 27.84
N ILE A 15 12.71 -15.00 27.53
CA ILE A 15 12.54 -13.96 26.54
C ILE A 15 12.57 -14.66 25.18
N CYS A 16 11.39 -14.96 24.62
CA CYS A 16 11.28 -15.29 23.20
C CYS A 16 11.58 -14.01 22.41
N ILE A 17 12.80 -13.91 21.91
CA ILE A 17 13.13 -12.96 20.85
C ILE A 17 12.50 -13.53 19.59
N THR A 18 11.36 -12.99 19.16
CA THR A 18 10.80 -13.27 17.84
C THR A 18 11.69 -12.58 16.81
N SER A 19 12.65 -13.32 16.27
CA SER A 19 13.39 -12.93 15.08
C SER A 19 12.42 -12.96 13.88
N ALA A 20 12.00 -11.80 13.41
CA ALA A 20 11.32 -11.66 12.13
C ALA A 20 12.23 -12.27 11.05
N ALA A 21 11.74 -13.30 10.36
CA ALA A 21 12.45 -13.92 9.26
C ALA A 21 12.54 -12.90 8.12
N THR A 22 13.72 -12.32 7.90
CA THR A 22 14.01 -11.54 6.70
C THR A 22 13.89 -12.43 5.48
N ALA A 23 13.02 -12.07 4.53
CA ALA A 23 13.02 -12.69 3.21
C ALA A 23 14.40 -12.45 2.57
N ALA A 24 15.21 -13.52 2.47
CA ALA A 24 16.61 -13.41 2.08
C ALA A 24 16.75 -12.78 0.68
N GLY A 25 17.36 -11.60 0.60
CA GLY A 25 17.74 -10.94 -0.65
C GLY A 25 16.87 -9.76 -1.10
N LEU A 26 15.80 -9.40 -0.39
CA LEU A 26 15.01 -8.21 -0.71
C LEU A 26 15.69 -6.93 -0.20
N ALA A 27 15.51 -5.82 -0.94
CA ALA A 27 15.89 -4.51 -0.43
C ALA A 27 15.06 -4.16 0.81
N VAL A 28 15.67 -3.52 1.80
CA VAL A 28 15.01 -3.14 3.05
C VAL A 28 14.55 -1.69 2.98
N VAL A 29 13.29 -1.44 3.37
CA VAL A 29 12.70 -0.10 3.48
C VAL A 29 12.19 0.11 4.90
N ASP A 30 12.56 1.23 5.52
CA ASP A 30 12.28 1.48 6.95
C ASP A 30 10.88 2.07 7.23
N SER A 31 9.99 2.13 6.23
CA SER A 31 8.63 2.63 6.43
C SER A 31 7.62 2.17 5.38
N ALA A 32 6.39 1.94 5.82
CA ALA A 32 5.24 1.57 5.00
C ALA A 32 4.44 2.77 4.44
N THR A 33 4.84 4.01 4.76
CA THR A 33 4.02 5.19 4.37
C THR A 33 4.22 5.58 2.90
N LEU A 34 3.09 5.78 2.22
CA LEU A 34 2.98 6.41 0.90
C LEU A 34 3.15 7.94 0.99
N GLY A 35 3.49 8.61 -0.11
CA GLY A 35 3.59 10.07 -0.15
C GLY A 35 4.31 10.65 -1.36
N THR A 36 4.13 11.95 -1.59
CA THR A 36 4.60 12.69 -2.78
C THR A 36 6.11 12.93 -2.85
N HIS A 37 6.82 12.84 -1.72
CA HIS A 37 8.25 13.15 -1.62
C HIS A 37 9.06 11.95 -1.11
N ARG A 38 8.54 10.74 -1.33
CA ARG A 38 9.16 9.48 -0.89
C ARG A 38 9.91 8.86 -2.07
N ASN A 39 11.17 8.49 -1.84
CA ASN A 39 11.92 7.66 -2.78
C ASN A 39 11.67 6.20 -2.44
N LEU A 40 10.60 5.64 -2.99
CA LEU A 40 10.21 4.24 -2.79
C LEU A 40 10.71 3.37 -3.96
N PRO A 41 11.09 2.11 -3.71
CA PRO A 41 11.38 1.14 -4.75
C PRO A 41 10.06 0.69 -5.39
N TRP A 42 9.64 1.42 -6.42
CA TRP A 42 8.40 1.16 -7.14
C TRP A 42 8.48 -0.14 -7.94
N SER A 43 7.41 -0.92 -7.88
CA SER A 43 7.21 -2.19 -8.61
C SER A 43 8.23 -3.29 -8.28
N GLU A 44 8.95 -3.15 -7.17
CA GLU A 44 9.92 -4.14 -6.68
C GLU A 44 9.47 -4.71 -5.32
N PRO A 45 9.55 -6.03 -5.10
CA PRO A 45 9.27 -6.60 -3.79
C PRO A 45 10.37 -6.19 -2.80
N VAL A 46 9.96 -5.75 -1.62
CA VAL A 46 10.85 -5.26 -0.57
C VAL A 46 10.47 -5.81 0.79
N GLN A 47 11.48 -5.91 1.66
CA GLN A 47 11.29 -6.13 3.08
C GLN A 47 11.02 -4.78 3.74
N ILE A 48 9.82 -4.57 4.24
CA ILE A 48 9.43 -3.37 4.97
C ILE A 48 9.65 -3.64 6.46
N ASN A 49 10.34 -2.71 7.14
CA ASN A 49 10.58 -2.72 8.58
C ASN A 49 10.09 -1.39 9.14
N ASP A 50 8.79 -1.29 9.41
CA ASP A 50 8.19 -0.07 9.95
C ASP A 50 8.12 -0.15 11.49
N PRO A 51 8.56 0.88 12.23
CA PRO A 51 8.58 0.85 13.69
C PRO A 51 7.18 0.82 14.33
N PHE A 52 6.12 1.16 13.58
CA PHE A 52 4.74 1.16 14.06
C PHE A 52 3.92 -0.01 13.52
N GLU A 53 4.26 -0.52 12.34
CA GLU A 53 3.50 -1.57 11.65
C GLU A 53 4.21 -2.94 11.65
N GLY A 54 5.46 -3.02 12.09
CA GLY A 54 6.24 -4.24 12.15
C GLY A 54 7.00 -4.55 10.85
N SER A 55 7.31 -5.83 10.66
CA SER A 55 8.15 -6.31 9.55
C SER A 55 7.35 -7.21 8.62
N PHE A 56 7.29 -6.88 7.33
CA PHE A 56 6.55 -7.64 6.33
C PHE A 56 7.10 -7.41 4.93
N VAL A 57 6.79 -8.33 4.01
CA VAL A 57 7.11 -8.17 2.59
C VAL A 57 5.97 -7.42 1.90
N GLY A 58 6.32 -6.48 1.03
CA GLY A 58 5.35 -5.77 0.21
C GLY A 58 5.94 -5.23 -1.08
N VAL A 59 5.08 -4.66 -1.92
CA VAL A 59 5.46 -3.92 -3.13
C VAL A 59 4.73 -2.60 -3.19
N PHE A 60 5.47 -1.54 -3.52
CA PHE A 60 4.91 -0.21 -3.77
C PHE A 60 4.60 -0.07 -5.26
N ASP A 61 3.48 0.54 -5.63
CA ASP A 61 3.14 0.86 -7.01
C ASP A 61 2.72 2.33 -7.12
N ARG A 62 2.95 2.91 -8.30
CA ARG A 62 2.55 4.27 -8.62
C ARG A 62 2.10 4.37 -10.08
N HIS A 63 0.90 4.89 -10.27
CA HIS A 63 0.35 5.21 -11.57
C HIS A 63 -0.11 6.67 -11.62
N SER A 64 0.44 7.44 -12.56
CA SER A 64 0.11 8.84 -12.78
C SER A 64 -0.53 9.03 -14.15
N PHE A 65 -1.66 9.72 -14.20
CA PHE A 65 -2.43 9.96 -15.42
C PHE A 65 -3.14 11.32 -15.37
N SER A 66 -3.80 11.69 -16.47
CA SER A 66 -4.64 12.89 -16.52
C SER A 66 -6.05 12.50 -16.89
N ASP A 67 -7.02 13.02 -16.17
CA ASP A 67 -8.43 12.77 -16.43
C ASP A 67 -9.28 14.02 -16.13
N ARG A 68 -10.51 14.03 -16.60
CA ARG A 68 -11.50 15.02 -16.21
C ARG A 68 -12.08 14.67 -14.86
N PHE A 69 -11.91 15.56 -13.91
CA PHE A 69 -12.39 15.41 -12.54
C PHE A 69 -13.12 16.70 -12.15
N LEU A 70 -14.39 16.60 -11.73
CA LEU A 70 -15.21 17.75 -11.35
C LEU A 70 -15.17 18.93 -12.37
N ASN A 71 -15.26 18.62 -13.67
CA ASN A 71 -15.21 19.56 -14.80
C ASN A 71 -13.85 20.26 -15.06
N THR A 72 -12.78 19.96 -14.32
CA THR A 72 -11.41 20.38 -14.66
C THR A 72 -10.59 19.20 -15.16
N THR A 73 -9.53 19.45 -15.93
CA THR A 73 -8.54 18.40 -16.20
C THR A 73 -7.56 18.35 -15.04
N ALA A 74 -7.50 17.22 -14.34
CA ALA A 74 -6.60 17.03 -13.22
C ALA A 74 -5.52 15.99 -13.57
N ARG A 75 -4.32 16.17 -13.01
CA ARG A 75 -3.32 15.12 -12.92
C ARG A 75 -3.62 14.31 -11.67
N ILE A 76 -3.84 13.01 -11.85
CA ILE A 76 -4.14 12.08 -10.77
C ILE A 76 -2.94 11.17 -10.62
N GLU A 77 -2.50 10.95 -9.39
CA GLU A 77 -1.50 9.96 -9.03
C GLU A 77 -2.12 9.03 -8.00
N VAL A 78 -2.10 7.73 -8.31
CA VAL A 78 -2.48 6.67 -7.38
C VAL A 78 -1.21 5.97 -6.96
N GLN A 79 -0.87 6.06 -5.68
CA GLN A 79 0.14 5.22 -5.06
C GLN A 79 -0.54 4.08 -4.30
N SER A 80 0.08 2.91 -4.29
CA SER A 80 -0.41 1.78 -3.51
C SER A 80 0.73 0.99 -2.87
N LEU A 81 0.43 0.36 -1.74
CA LEU A 81 1.28 -0.62 -1.07
C LEU A 81 0.48 -1.91 -0.94
N TRP A 82 1.04 -2.98 -1.48
CA TRP A 82 0.47 -4.32 -1.48
C TRP A 82 1.27 -5.19 -0.52
N SER A 83 0.61 -5.77 0.46
CA SER A 83 1.17 -6.77 1.39
C SER A 83 0.25 -7.99 1.45
N ARG A 84 0.70 -9.05 2.13
CA ARG A 84 -0.05 -10.29 2.28
C ARG A 84 -1.43 -10.09 2.91
N ASP A 85 -1.52 -9.18 3.88
CA ASP A 85 -2.70 -9.01 4.74
C ASP A 85 -3.51 -7.76 4.41
N PHE A 86 -2.89 -6.76 3.76
CA PHE A 86 -3.58 -5.52 3.44
C PHE A 86 -3.08 -4.88 2.15
N ILE A 87 -3.94 -4.04 1.58
CA ILE A 87 -3.62 -3.10 0.52
C ILE A 87 -3.87 -1.70 1.07
N ARG A 88 -2.91 -0.80 0.89
CA ARG A 88 -3.06 0.62 1.23
C ARG A 88 -2.97 1.43 -0.04
N VAL A 89 -3.85 2.42 -0.19
CA VAL A 89 -3.84 3.31 -1.36
C VAL A 89 -3.73 4.78 -0.93
N LEU A 90 -3.24 5.60 -1.84
CA LEU A 90 -3.20 7.04 -1.71
C LEU A 90 -3.49 7.65 -3.08
N SER A 91 -4.58 8.39 -3.19
CA SER A 91 -4.89 9.18 -4.40
C SER A 91 -4.54 10.63 -4.17
N ILE A 92 -3.67 11.18 -5.01
CA ILE A 92 -3.25 12.58 -5.03
C ILE A 92 -3.76 13.19 -6.33
N ILE A 93 -4.55 14.26 -6.22
CA ILE A 93 -5.08 14.99 -7.37
C ILE A 93 -4.39 16.35 -7.42
N ARG A 94 -3.92 16.78 -8.60
CA ARG A 94 -3.31 18.08 -8.83
C ARG A 94 -4.02 18.77 -9.99
N ASP A 95 -4.46 20.01 -9.78
CA ASP A 95 -5.10 20.79 -10.85
C ASP A 95 -4.09 21.13 -11.96
N ARG A 96 -4.51 21.02 -13.23
CA ARG A 96 -3.69 21.35 -14.40
C ARG A 96 -3.77 22.84 -14.76
N ASP A 97 -4.82 23.55 -14.39
CA ASP A 97 -5.13 24.88 -14.95
C ASP A 97 -4.21 26.02 -14.45
N CYS A 98 -3.24 25.70 -13.60
CA CYS A 98 -2.16 26.58 -13.16
C CYS A 98 -1.16 27.02 -14.25
N LEU A 99 -1.31 26.51 -15.48
CA LEU A 99 -0.41 26.81 -16.60
C LEU A 99 -1.09 27.49 -17.81
N SER A 100 -2.34 27.95 -17.68
CA SER A 100 -3.01 28.71 -18.75
C SER A 100 -2.53 30.17 -18.75
N GLY A 101 -1.34 30.40 -19.28
CA GLY A 101 -0.81 31.74 -19.50
C GLY A 101 -1.67 32.51 -20.50
N SER A 102 -2.23 33.65 -20.09
CA SER A 102 -1.93 34.94 -20.73
C SER A 102 -2.47 36.14 -19.92
N PHE A 103 -1.57 37.12 -19.74
CA PHE A 103 -1.78 38.51 -19.33
C PHE A 103 -1.90 38.91 -17.84
N ARG A 104 -0.83 39.62 -17.43
CA ARG A 104 -0.72 40.69 -16.44
C ARG A 104 -0.79 40.29 -14.96
N VAL A 105 0.41 40.21 -14.37
CA VAL A 105 0.80 40.73 -13.06
C VAL A 105 -0.35 40.78 -12.03
N SER A 106 -0.56 39.67 -11.33
CA SER A 106 -0.75 39.74 -9.88
C SER A 106 0.07 38.62 -9.24
N SER A 107 0.89 38.99 -8.28
CA SER A 107 1.80 38.11 -7.53
C SER A 107 1.09 37.29 -6.45
N ASP A 108 -0.24 37.13 -6.53
CA ASP A 108 -1.09 36.61 -5.45
C ASP A 108 -2.02 35.45 -5.85
N LEU A 109 -1.86 34.84 -7.04
CA LEU A 109 -2.56 33.59 -7.37
C LEU A 109 -1.74 32.40 -6.85
N SER A 110 -1.89 32.11 -5.57
CA SER A 110 -1.45 30.86 -4.98
C SER A 110 -2.15 29.70 -5.71
N CYS A 111 -1.50 29.16 -6.73
CA CYS A 111 -1.73 27.77 -7.13
C CYS A 111 -1.23 26.88 -5.99
N SER A 112 -2.01 26.83 -4.91
CA SER A 112 -1.83 25.82 -3.89
C SER A 112 -2.07 24.50 -4.61
N GLU A 113 -1.03 23.67 -4.73
CA GLU A 113 -1.20 22.26 -5.05
C GLU A 113 -2.21 21.70 -4.04
N PHE A 114 -3.47 21.52 -4.46
CA PHE A 114 -4.46 20.88 -3.61
C PHE A 114 -4.16 19.39 -3.60
N SER A 115 -3.09 18.97 -2.92
CA SER A 115 -2.78 17.55 -2.71
C SER A 115 -3.70 16.99 -1.63
N ASN A 116 -5.00 16.96 -1.90
CA ASN A 116 -5.93 16.33 -0.99
C ASN A 116 -5.88 14.82 -1.26
N ALA A 117 -5.29 14.09 -0.32
CA ALA A 117 -5.50 12.66 -0.23
C ALA A 117 -7.01 12.40 -0.14
N ARG A 118 -7.57 11.65 -1.09
CA ARG A 118 -8.98 11.24 -1.00
C ARG A 118 -9.12 10.08 -0.03
N ASN A 119 -10.25 10.03 0.67
CA ASN A 119 -10.63 8.88 1.48
C ASN A 119 -11.35 7.86 0.59
N ILE A 120 -10.65 6.79 0.27
CA ILE A 120 -11.10 5.64 -0.52
C ILE A 120 -11.67 4.60 0.44
N ILE A 121 -12.91 4.21 0.18
CA ILE A 121 -13.66 3.26 1.01
C ILE A 121 -13.93 1.93 0.30
N GLN A 122 -13.80 1.87 -1.04
CA GLN A 122 -13.87 0.61 -1.79
C GLN A 122 -12.76 0.51 -2.83
N LEU A 123 -12.21 -0.69 -2.97
CA LEU A 123 -11.24 -1.06 -3.98
C LEU A 123 -11.81 -2.21 -4.80
N PHE A 124 -11.83 -2.03 -6.12
CA PHE A 124 -12.16 -3.06 -7.08
C PHE A 124 -10.89 -3.46 -7.83
N ILE A 125 -10.65 -4.76 -7.96
CA ILE A 125 -9.51 -5.32 -8.69
C ILE A 125 -10.05 -6.33 -9.68
N LYS A 126 -9.66 -6.19 -10.94
CA LYS A 126 -9.99 -7.17 -11.97
C LYS A 126 -8.80 -8.09 -12.22
N VAL A 127 -8.94 -9.38 -11.94
CA VAL A 127 -7.90 -10.41 -12.13
C VAL A 127 -8.49 -11.56 -12.93
N ASP A 128 -7.90 -11.88 -14.09
CA ASP A 128 -8.33 -12.98 -14.98
C ASP A 128 -9.84 -13.04 -15.30
N GLY A 129 -10.49 -11.87 -15.35
CA GLY A 129 -11.92 -11.75 -15.62
C GLY A 129 -12.80 -11.66 -14.37
N ASP A 130 -12.31 -12.12 -13.22
CA ASP A 130 -12.97 -11.98 -11.93
C ASP A 130 -12.79 -10.57 -11.37
N VAL A 131 -13.81 -10.08 -10.66
CA VAL A 131 -13.80 -8.76 -10.03
C VAL A 131 -13.94 -8.92 -8.53
N PHE A 132 -12.90 -8.56 -7.81
CA PHE A 132 -12.88 -8.52 -6.35
C PHE A 132 -13.28 -7.13 -5.89
N GLN A 133 -14.32 -7.04 -5.06
CA GLN A 133 -14.70 -5.81 -4.36
C GLN A 133 -14.30 -5.94 -2.90
N ILE A 134 -13.56 -4.95 -2.41
CA ILE A 134 -13.03 -4.93 -1.05
C ILE A 134 -13.46 -3.62 -0.41
N ASP A 135 -14.19 -3.70 0.69
CA ASP A 135 -14.50 -2.53 1.51
C ASP A 135 -13.31 -2.28 2.46
N GLY A 136 -12.99 -1.00 2.66
CA GLY A 136 -11.85 -0.57 3.45
C GLY A 136 -12.18 0.62 4.34
N GLN A 137 -11.25 0.95 5.21
CA GLN A 137 -11.33 2.12 6.08
C GLN A 137 -10.00 2.86 6.06
N ASN A 138 -10.05 4.20 5.99
CA ASN A 138 -8.87 5.06 5.97
C ASN A 138 -7.87 4.67 4.88
N ASN A 139 -8.36 4.32 3.68
CA ASN A 139 -7.57 3.86 2.54
C ASN A 139 -6.83 2.52 2.72
N VAL A 140 -7.22 1.71 3.70
CA VAL A 140 -6.65 0.37 3.95
C VAL A 140 -7.73 -0.69 3.74
N PHE A 141 -7.37 -1.75 3.01
CA PHE A 141 -8.24 -2.84 2.58
C PHE A 141 -7.64 -4.16 3.02
N SER A 142 -8.41 -5.00 3.71
CA SER A 142 -7.94 -6.33 4.11
C SER A 142 -7.90 -7.28 2.92
N VAL A 143 -6.86 -8.10 2.83
CA VAL A 143 -6.70 -9.10 1.77
C VAL A 143 -7.18 -10.45 2.29
N SER A 144 -8.19 -11.04 1.64
CA SER A 144 -8.62 -12.41 1.92
C SER A 144 -7.64 -13.42 1.31
N ASP A 145 -7.67 -14.67 1.78
CA ASP A 145 -6.87 -15.74 1.19
C ASP A 145 -7.22 -16.00 -0.28
N GLU A 146 -8.50 -15.88 -0.63
CA GLU A 146 -8.98 -15.99 -2.02
C GLU A 146 -8.37 -14.89 -2.90
N LEU A 147 -8.41 -13.64 -2.44
CA LEU A 147 -7.82 -12.53 -3.16
C LEU A 147 -6.29 -12.69 -3.26
N ALA A 148 -5.62 -13.08 -2.18
CA ALA A 148 -4.18 -13.30 -2.21
C ALA A 148 -3.78 -14.37 -3.23
N GLN A 149 -4.53 -15.47 -3.31
CA GLN A 149 -4.32 -16.51 -4.32
C GLN A 149 -4.57 -15.99 -5.73
N ALA A 150 -5.60 -15.17 -5.94
CA ALA A 150 -5.85 -14.54 -7.24
C ALA A 150 -4.71 -13.60 -7.64
N LEU A 151 -4.24 -12.75 -6.73
CA LEU A 151 -3.12 -11.82 -6.97
C LEU A 151 -1.81 -12.56 -7.22
N GLN A 152 -1.53 -13.64 -6.48
CA GLN A 152 -0.34 -14.46 -6.68
C GLN A 152 -0.32 -15.12 -8.08
N ASN A 153 -1.48 -15.55 -8.57
CA ASN A 153 -1.62 -16.23 -9.85
C ASN A 153 -2.00 -15.30 -11.01
N ALA A 154 -2.04 -13.99 -10.76
CA ALA A 154 -2.42 -13.01 -11.76
C ALA A 154 -1.48 -13.07 -12.99
N PRO A 155 -2.02 -12.88 -14.21
CA PRO A 155 -1.20 -12.81 -15.40
C PRO A 155 -0.28 -11.59 -15.33
N GLU A 156 1.02 -11.77 -15.62
CA GLU A 156 2.05 -10.71 -15.66
C GLU A 156 1.75 -9.69 -16.77
N THR A 157 0.75 -8.85 -16.55
CA THR A 157 0.23 -7.84 -17.45
C THR A 157 -0.28 -6.66 -16.64
N THR A 158 -0.53 -5.52 -17.29
CA THR A 158 -1.17 -4.39 -16.61
C THR A 158 -2.61 -4.73 -16.24
N LEU A 159 -2.99 -4.51 -14.98
CA LEU A 159 -4.34 -4.75 -14.49
C LEU A 159 -5.07 -3.44 -14.18
N ASP A 160 -6.39 -3.46 -14.35
CA ASP A 160 -7.26 -2.33 -14.01
C ASP A 160 -7.74 -2.44 -12.56
N ILE A 161 -7.71 -1.32 -11.86
CA ILE A 161 -8.31 -1.15 -10.54
C ILE A 161 -9.27 0.04 -10.54
N ARG A 162 -10.27 -0.01 -9.67
CA ARG A 162 -11.16 1.12 -9.41
C ARG A 162 -11.19 1.44 -7.93
N LEU A 163 -10.98 2.70 -7.60
CA LEU A 163 -11.08 3.24 -6.25
C LEU A 163 -12.42 3.98 -6.14
N VAL A 164 -13.17 3.76 -5.07
CA VAL A 164 -14.40 4.53 -4.78
C VAL A 164 -14.20 5.33 -3.49
N THR A 165 -14.42 6.64 -3.58
CA THR A 165 -14.32 7.55 -2.45
C THR A 165 -15.55 7.45 -1.54
N ASP A 166 -15.44 8.00 -0.32
CA ASP A 166 -16.58 8.15 0.59
C ASP A 166 -17.72 9.03 0.04
N SER A 167 -17.42 9.90 -0.92
CA SER A 167 -18.42 10.67 -1.69
C SER A 167 -19.08 9.88 -2.83
N GLY A 168 -18.68 8.62 -3.06
CA GLY A 168 -19.17 7.77 -4.15
C GLY A 168 -18.52 8.03 -5.51
N GLU A 169 -17.44 8.81 -5.55
CA GLU A 169 -16.70 9.11 -6.78
C GLU A 169 -15.76 7.96 -7.13
N ALA A 170 -15.68 7.60 -8.42
CA ALA A 170 -14.82 6.52 -8.90
C ALA A 170 -13.56 7.06 -9.58
N ILE A 171 -12.42 6.46 -9.26
CA ILE A 171 -11.12 6.73 -9.89
C ILE A 171 -10.62 5.41 -10.48
N ASP A 172 -10.57 5.34 -11.81
CA ASP A 172 -10.02 4.20 -12.52
C ASP A 172 -8.51 4.37 -12.69
N SER A 173 -7.74 3.37 -12.27
CA SER A 173 -6.28 3.37 -12.33
C SER A 173 -5.78 2.01 -12.80
N LYS A 174 -4.46 1.92 -12.96
CA LYS A 174 -3.77 0.73 -13.43
C LYS A 174 -2.70 0.32 -12.44
N ILE A 175 -2.42 -0.98 -12.40
CA ILE A 175 -1.27 -1.57 -11.74
C ILE A 175 -0.30 -2.05 -12.80
N GLY A 176 0.96 -1.63 -12.68
CA GLY A 176 2.00 -1.94 -13.66
C GLY A 176 2.35 -3.43 -13.70
N GLU A 177 2.78 -3.91 -14.86
CA GLU A 177 3.19 -5.31 -15.09
C GLU A 177 4.24 -5.78 -14.07
N ASP A 178 5.25 -4.96 -13.78
CA ASP A 178 6.31 -5.29 -12.82
C ASP A 178 5.77 -5.46 -11.39
N THR A 179 4.76 -4.66 -10.99
CA THR A 179 4.06 -4.82 -9.71
C THR A 179 3.29 -6.14 -9.67
N VAL A 180 2.59 -6.48 -10.76
CA VAL A 180 1.84 -7.74 -10.85
C VAL A 180 2.79 -8.94 -10.80
N LYS A 181 3.98 -8.82 -11.39
CA LYS A 181 5.03 -9.82 -11.26
C LYS A 181 5.53 -9.96 -9.82
N ALA A 182 5.74 -8.83 -9.13
CA ALA A 182 6.17 -8.81 -7.73
C ALA A 182 5.17 -9.47 -6.77
N TRP A 183 3.86 -9.49 -7.11
CA TRP A 183 2.84 -10.18 -6.32
C TRP A 183 3.12 -11.67 -6.10
N LYS A 184 3.80 -12.34 -7.03
CA LYS A 184 4.23 -13.73 -6.84
C LYS A 184 5.11 -13.93 -5.61
N THR A 185 5.93 -12.93 -5.28
CA THR A 185 6.77 -12.91 -4.08
C THR A 185 5.98 -12.46 -2.86
N VAL A 186 5.19 -11.39 -2.98
CA VAL A 186 4.43 -10.81 -1.86
C VAL A 186 3.37 -11.77 -1.32
N TYR A 187 2.69 -12.51 -2.21
CA TYR A 187 1.60 -13.42 -1.87
C TYR A 187 2.02 -14.89 -1.87
N ALA A 188 3.32 -15.19 -1.85
CA ALA A 188 3.79 -16.56 -1.67
C ALA A 188 3.28 -17.14 -0.34
N THR A 189 2.43 -18.17 -0.42
CA THR A 189 1.76 -18.84 0.72
C THR A 189 2.71 -19.34 1.82
N ASP A 190 4.01 -19.45 1.52
CA ASP A 190 5.04 -19.99 2.44
C ASP A 190 5.73 -18.93 3.31
N LEU A 191 5.41 -17.65 3.19
CA LEU A 191 5.79 -16.65 4.20
C LEU A 191 4.82 -16.73 5.38
N ALA A 192 4.82 -17.87 6.06
CA ALA A 192 4.17 -18.05 7.35
C ALA A 192 4.73 -17.01 8.33
N GLN A 193 4.01 -15.91 8.51
CA GLN A 193 4.21 -15.01 9.63
C GLN A 193 3.66 -15.76 10.86
N PRO A 194 4.50 -16.16 11.83
CA PRO A 194 3.99 -16.80 13.02
C PRO A 194 3.23 -15.76 13.85
N PHE A 195 2.03 -16.14 14.28
CA PHE A 195 1.27 -15.45 15.33
C PHE A 195 2.04 -15.40 16.65
#